data_AF-A0A9D6KBG3-F1
#
_entry.id   AF-A0A9D6KBG3-F1
#
_cell.length_a   1.000
_cell.length_b   1.000
_cell.length_c   1.000
_cell.angle_alpha   90.00
_cell.angle_beta   90.00
_cell.angle_gamma   90.00
#
_symmetry.space_group_name_H-M   'P 1'
#
loop_
_entity.id
_entity.type
_entity.pdbx_description
1 polymer ?
#
loop_
_entity_poly.entity_id
_entity_poly.type
_entity_poly.pdbx_seq_one_letter_code
_entity_poly.pdbx_strand_id
1 'polypeptide(L)'
;MNPRGVELSQLRRVVGLTSIAYIALPVALWMLGWLAPLFALIGIAALCTGTGLLASQIAASARRDKDGRRISRWEIAAVSIVVCIVIGLTGAGGFGVQTDDWLKHNAILSDLINQPWPVAYRTSAGPIALVYYVAYYLPAALVGKLCGWTAANLVLYGWTVLGGVLTVLWLVVLSRAPVWLCLLGFTFFSGLDAIGGWLRAAVSGAETWTSWTNNLQLEWWEGHWIIPGNLSLIAYVPQQALGGWLLTCLMIDGLRERTNRLPCVLIVALALMWSPYVAIGLGVLSVLSIVASGARIRTLAAGQLSLANLSGVIVGVICAVYFAARSAPVALADAYVSPPSAFERGAFAVGLHEMPPLKFALHYASSMLLEFGMLASLLALVYRRRPGERQILVASTVTLLALPFFHHGHFNDLVMRVSIPPLFALLVLTLTALATAPSRAIRFSLIALLTIGALHPATRLRINALTVARRGSVFQLSPVVSLFEMQLKVRDHWPYLYQYICPLDSFFFNHMARQAIPIDRDP
;
A
#
# COMPACT_ATOMS: atom_id res chain seq x y z
N MET A 1 -30.77 -12.90 18.86
CA MET A 1 -29.85 -11.77 18.58
C MET A 1 -29.02 -11.51 19.82
N ASN A 2 -27.69 -11.42 19.74
CA ASN A 2 -26.84 -11.17 20.91
C ASN A 2 -26.92 -9.67 21.30
N PRO A 3 -27.58 -9.30 22.42
CA PRO A 3 -27.80 -7.89 22.78
C PRO A 3 -26.51 -7.15 23.15
N ARG A 4 -25.36 -7.85 23.23
CA ARG A 4 -24.04 -7.29 23.61
C ARG A 4 -23.11 -6.97 22.42
N GLY A 5 -23.58 -7.11 21.18
CA GLY A 5 -22.80 -6.82 19.98
C GLY A 5 -22.78 -5.32 19.61
N VAL A 6 -21.69 -4.86 18.98
CA VAL A 6 -21.54 -3.52 18.42
C VAL A 6 -22.33 -3.44 17.10
N GLU A 7 -23.13 -2.39 16.91
CA GLU A 7 -23.84 -2.19 15.65
C GLU A 7 -22.88 -1.92 14.50
N LEU A 8 -23.20 -2.41 13.29
CA LEU A 8 -22.33 -2.21 12.13
C LEU A 8 -22.18 -0.72 11.78
N SER A 9 -23.23 0.08 11.97
CA SER A 9 -23.22 1.55 11.85
C SER A 9 -22.23 2.19 12.82
N GLN A 10 -22.22 1.77 14.09
CA GLN A 10 -21.27 2.21 15.10
C GLN A 10 -19.84 1.79 14.75
N LEU A 11 -19.66 0.54 14.30
CA LEU A 11 -18.36 0.04 13.86
C LEU A 11 -17.82 0.85 12.68
N ARG A 12 -18.64 1.09 11.65
CA ARG A 12 -18.31 1.92 10.48
C ARG A 12 -17.81 3.30 10.90
N ARG A 13 -18.51 3.96 11.84
CA ARG A 13 -18.08 5.26 12.38
C ARG A 13 -16.72 5.17 13.06
N VAL A 14 -16.54 4.24 13.99
CA VAL A 14 -15.30 4.11 14.76
C VAL A 14 -14.14 3.79 13.83
N VAL A 15 -14.29 2.77 12.98
CA VAL A 15 -13.25 2.33 12.05
C VAL A 15 -12.88 3.46 11.09
N GLY A 16 -13.86 4.18 10.53
CA GLY A 16 -13.56 5.28 9.61
C GLY A 16 -12.86 6.47 10.25
N LEU A 17 -13.27 6.86 11.46
CA LEU A 17 -12.58 7.93 12.21
C LEU A 17 -11.15 7.52 12.59
N THR A 18 -10.97 6.30 13.09
CA THR A 18 -9.65 5.78 13.44
C THR A 18 -8.75 5.62 12.22
N SER A 19 -9.28 5.20 11.06
CA SER A 19 -8.51 5.14 9.81
C SER A 19 -8.06 6.53 9.35
N ILE A 20 -8.90 7.56 9.43
CA ILE A 20 -8.50 8.93 9.09
C ILE A 20 -7.37 9.38 10.01
N ALA A 21 -7.49 9.17 11.33
CA ALA A 21 -6.44 9.53 12.28
C ALA A 21 -5.14 8.74 12.02
N TYR A 22 -5.24 7.43 11.77
CA TYR A 22 -4.12 6.55 11.44
C TYR A 22 -3.35 7.04 10.22
N ILE A 23 -4.04 7.45 9.15
CA ILE A 23 -3.43 7.97 7.92
C ILE A 23 -2.86 9.38 8.12
N ALA A 24 -3.59 10.26 8.82
CA ALA A 24 -3.24 11.68 8.93
C ALA A 24 -2.14 11.96 9.96
N LEU A 25 -2.07 11.21 11.05
CA LEU A 25 -1.07 11.39 12.11
C LEU A 25 0.37 11.43 11.57
N PRO A 26 0.85 10.43 10.79
CA PRO A 26 2.21 10.48 10.28
C PRO A 26 2.46 11.59 9.27
N VAL A 27 1.44 12.01 8.51
CA VAL A 27 1.54 13.17 7.61
C VAL A 27 1.73 14.45 8.43
N ALA A 28 1.01 14.60 9.53
CA ALA A 28 1.19 15.71 10.45
C ALA A 28 2.59 15.70 11.10
N LEU A 29 3.07 14.54 11.56
CA LEU A 29 4.42 14.39 12.09
C LEU A 29 5.49 14.80 11.06
N TRP A 30 5.31 14.39 9.80
CA TRP A 30 6.20 14.79 8.72
C TRP A 30 6.17 16.30 8.51
N MET A 31 4.99 16.93 8.41
CA MET A 31 4.87 18.38 8.24
C MET A 31 5.56 19.15 9.36
N LEU A 32 5.37 18.72 10.61
CA LEU A 32 5.99 19.35 11.79
C LEU A 32 7.51 19.12 11.84
N GLY A 33 7.99 17.97 11.34
CA GLY A 33 9.40 17.60 11.35
C GLY A 33 10.21 18.17 10.18
N TRP A 34 9.60 18.35 9.00
CA TRP A 34 10.31 18.75 7.78
C TRP A 34 10.08 20.21 7.40
N LEU A 35 8.89 20.76 7.60
CA LEU A 35 8.56 22.09 7.07
C LEU A 35 9.04 23.21 7.99
N ALA A 36 9.34 24.36 7.38
CA ALA A 36 9.51 25.62 8.08
C ALA A 36 8.19 26.02 8.77
N PRO A 37 8.20 26.79 9.88
CA PRO A 37 7.01 27.06 10.69
C PRO A 37 5.78 27.56 9.91
N LEU A 38 5.97 28.43 8.92
CA LEU A 38 4.88 28.94 8.08
C LEU A 38 4.21 27.82 7.27
N PHE A 39 5.00 27.03 6.52
CA PHE A 39 4.48 25.94 5.70
C PHE A 39 3.93 24.79 6.55
N ALA A 40 4.51 24.55 7.73
CA ALA A 40 3.97 23.61 8.71
C ALA A 40 2.57 24.06 9.18
N LEU A 41 2.39 25.33 9.54
CA LEU A 41 1.09 25.87 9.94
C LEU A 41 0.05 25.74 8.83
N ILE A 42 0.39 26.14 7.60
CA ILE A 42 -0.50 26.04 6.43
C ILE A 42 -0.87 24.57 6.16
N GLY A 43 0.13 23.69 6.13
CA GLY A 43 -0.06 22.27 5.87
C GLY A 43 -0.92 21.58 6.93
N ILE A 44 -0.65 21.85 8.22
CA ILE A 44 -1.43 21.29 9.34
C ILE A 44 -2.86 21.82 9.35
N ALA A 45 -3.06 23.13 9.14
CA ALA A 45 -4.40 23.71 9.07
C ALA A 45 -5.23 23.09 7.93
N ALA A 46 -4.62 22.92 6.74
CA ALA A 46 -5.25 22.24 5.62
C ALA A 46 -5.53 20.75 5.96
N LEU A 47 -4.54 20.02 6.48
CA LEU A 47 -4.70 18.61 6.85
C LEU A 47 -5.84 18.41 7.85
N CYS A 48 -5.87 19.17 8.95
CA CYS A 48 -6.92 19.12 9.97
C CYS A 48 -8.28 19.50 9.41
N THR A 49 -8.36 20.54 8.57
CA THR A 49 -9.62 20.96 7.94
C THR A 49 -10.16 19.88 7.02
N GLY A 50 -9.34 19.37 6.09
CA GLY A 50 -9.73 18.33 5.15
C GLY A 50 -10.15 17.05 5.84
N THR A 51 -9.32 16.54 6.76
CA THR A 51 -9.58 15.29 7.47
C THR A 51 -10.75 15.42 8.45
N GLY A 52 -10.93 16.57 9.10
CA GLY A 52 -12.09 16.86 9.96
C GLY A 52 -13.41 16.88 9.17
N LEU A 53 -13.40 17.48 7.98
CA LEU A 53 -14.56 17.45 7.09
C LEU A 53 -14.86 16.03 6.60
N LEU A 54 -13.85 15.26 6.19
CA LEU A 54 -14.03 13.85 5.80
C LEU A 54 -14.58 13.01 6.97
N ALA A 55 -14.03 13.19 8.18
CA ALA A 55 -14.50 12.55 9.40
C ALA A 55 -15.97 12.88 9.72
N SER A 56 -16.36 14.15 9.56
CA SER A 56 -17.74 14.59 9.76
C SER A 56 -18.70 13.92 8.76
N GLN A 57 -18.28 13.76 7.50
CA GLN A 57 -19.06 13.08 6.47
C GLN A 57 -19.28 11.60 6.81
N ILE A 58 -18.22 10.90 7.23
CA ILE A 58 -18.31 9.49 7.65
C ILE A 58 -19.22 9.35 8.86
N ALA A 59 -19.04 10.18 9.88
CA ALA A 59 -19.86 10.13 11.09
C ALA A 59 -21.34 10.41 10.79
N ALA A 60 -21.64 11.34 9.87
CA ALA A 60 -23.00 11.63 9.44
C ALA A 60 -23.61 10.48 8.61
N SER A 61 -22.85 9.87 7.71
CA SER A 61 -23.31 8.72 6.91
C SER A 61 -23.56 7.49 7.77
N ALA A 62 -22.66 7.18 8.71
CA ALA A 62 -22.83 6.08 9.64
C ALA A 62 -24.09 6.23 10.52
N ARG A 63 -24.48 7.45 10.91
CA ARG A 63 -25.74 7.69 11.65
C ARG A 63 -27.00 7.44 10.82
N ARG A 64 -26.92 7.57 9.51
CA ARG A 64 -28.04 7.30 8.59
C ARG A 64 -28.17 5.83 8.23
N ASP A 65 -27.10 5.06 8.43
CA ASP A 65 -27.08 3.63 8.18
C ASP A 65 -28.00 2.92 9.19
N LYS A 66 -29.07 2.31 8.67
CA LYS A 66 -30.06 1.57 9.45
C LYS A 66 -29.78 0.07 9.45
N ASP A 67 -28.58 -0.36 9.08
CA ASP A 67 -28.19 -1.76 9.15
C ASP A 67 -28.24 -2.26 10.60
N GLY A 68 -29.23 -3.11 10.91
CA GLY A 68 -29.43 -3.71 12.23
C GLY A 68 -28.43 -4.82 12.57
N ARG A 69 -27.49 -5.13 11.67
CA ARG A 69 -26.46 -6.13 11.91
C ARG A 69 -25.55 -5.71 13.05
N ARG A 70 -25.18 -6.68 13.88
CA ARG A 70 -24.22 -6.52 14.98
C ARG A 70 -23.01 -7.44 14.79
N ILE A 71 -21.85 -6.97 15.22
CA ILE A 71 -20.63 -7.75 15.39
C ILE A 71 -20.39 -7.98 16.90
N SER A 72 -20.02 -9.18 17.29
CA SER A 72 -19.65 -9.50 18.67
C SER A 72 -18.31 -8.88 19.03
N ARG A 73 -18.12 -8.48 20.29
CA ARG A 73 -16.81 -8.05 20.81
C ARG A 73 -15.76 -9.16 20.71
N TRP A 74 -16.19 -10.42 20.79
CA TRP A 74 -15.32 -11.58 20.57
C TRP A 74 -14.86 -11.71 19.13
N GLU A 75 -15.69 -11.34 18.16
CA GLU A 75 -15.28 -11.32 16.75
C GLU A 75 -14.24 -10.23 16.51
N ILE A 76 -14.40 -9.04 17.12
CA ILE A 76 -13.38 -7.97 17.06
C ILE A 76 -12.07 -8.45 17.70
N ALA A 77 -12.13 -9.09 18.86
CA ALA A 77 -10.94 -9.67 19.51
C ALA A 77 -10.28 -10.75 18.64
N ALA A 78 -11.08 -11.62 18.01
CA ALA A 78 -10.58 -12.63 17.09
C ALA A 78 -9.88 -12.00 15.87
N VAL A 79 -10.43 -10.91 15.31
CA VAL A 79 -9.74 -10.14 14.26
C VAL A 79 -8.39 -9.65 14.75
N SER A 80 -8.32 -9.03 15.93
CA SER A 80 -7.07 -8.53 16.49
C SER A 80 -6.03 -9.63 16.70
N ILE A 81 -6.43 -10.78 17.25
CA ILE A 81 -5.52 -11.91 17.50
C ILE A 81 -5.01 -12.51 16.17
N VAL A 82 -5.91 -12.79 15.22
CA VAL A 82 -5.51 -13.41 13.95
C VAL A 82 -4.61 -12.48 13.14
N VAL A 83 -4.95 -11.19 13.05
CA VAL A 83 -4.12 -10.20 12.36
C VAL A 83 -2.74 -10.07 13.02
N CYS A 84 -2.69 -10.05 14.36
CA CYS A 84 -1.45 -10.04 15.13
C CYS A 84 -0.56 -11.25 14.78
N ILE A 85 -1.13 -12.46 14.77
CA ILE A 85 -0.40 -13.68 14.42
C ILE A 85 0.10 -13.64 12.97
N VAL A 86 -0.78 -13.30 12.01
CA VAL A 86 -0.41 -13.25 10.58
C VAL A 86 0.73 -12.26 10.35
N ILE A 87 0.60 -11.02 10.83
CA ILE A 87 1.66 -9.99 10.68
C ILE A 87 2.91 -10.36 11.48
N GLY A 88 2.75 -11.07 12.60
CA GLY A 88 3.85 -11.59 13.41
C GLY A 88 4.71 -12.62 12.69
N LEU A 89 4.26 -13.12 11.55
CA LEU A 89 5.00 -14.05 10.69
C LEU A 89 5.60 -13.35 9.45
N THR A 90 5.36 -12.07 9.20
CA THR A 90 5.70 -11.40 7.93
C THR A 90 6.87 -10.42 7.97
N GLY A 91 7.54 -10.23 9.12
CA GLY A 91 8.78 -9.44 9.21
C GLY A 91 8.65 -8.11 9.95
N ALA A 92 7.43 -7.63 10.22
CA ALA A 92 7.21 -6.28 10.75
C ALA A 92 7.84 -6.07 12.12
N GLY A 93 8.70 -5.05 12.26
CA GLY A 93 9.37 -4.72 13.53
C GLY A 93 10.29 -5.82 14.07
N GLY A 94 10.81 -6.69 13.19
CA GLY A 94 11.63 -7.85 13.60
C GLY A 94 10.82 -9.08 14.04
N PHE A 95 9.49 -9.05 13.94
CA PHE A 95 8.65 -10.23 14.16
C PHE A 95 8.54 -11.07 12.89
N GLY A 96 8.72 -12.38 13.00
CA GLY A 96 8.61 -13.31 11.89
C GLY A 96 9.85 -13.31 11.00
N VAL A 97 9.63 -13.49 9.69
CA VAL A 97 10.69 -13.53 8.69
C VAL A 97 10.69 -12.24 7.89
N GLN A 98 11.79 -11.49 7.95
CA GLN A 98 12.00 -10.28 7.16
C GLN A 98 12.41 -10.65 5.73
N THR A 99 11.72 -10.09 4.75
CA THR A 99 12.10 -10.12 3.33
C THR A 99 13.24 -9.15 3.04
N ASP A 100 13.80 -9.20 1.83
CA ASP A 100 14.93 -8.34 1.44
C ASP A 100 14.61 -6.83 1.52
N ASP A 101 13.35 -6.43 1.30
CA ASP A 101 12.89 -5.03 1.44
C ASP A 101 13.02 -4.52 2.89
N TRP A 102 13.11 -5.40 3.89
CA TRP A 102 13.30 -4.96 5.28
C TRP A 102 14.69 -4.40 5.55
N LEU A 103 15.70 -4.72 4.74
CA LEU A 103 17.00 -4.05 4.84
C LEU A 103 16.81 -2.54 4.69
N LYS A 104 15.96 -2.15 3.75
CA LYS A 104 15.56 -0.76 3.54
C LYS A 104 14.69 -0.20 4.64
N HIS A 105 13.65 -0.93 5.05
CA HIS A 105 12.76 -0.45 6.11
C HIS A 105 13.52 -0.16 7.39
N ASN A 106 14.44 -1.06 7.76
CA ASN A 106 15.27 -0.90 8.94
C ASN A 106 16.25 0.27 8.78
N ALA A 107 16.87 0.44 7.61
CA ALA A 107 17.79 1.55 7.37
C ALA A 107 17.11 2.93 7.43
N ILE A 108 15.94 3.06 6.81
CA ILE A 108 15.15 4.30 6.86
C ILE A 108 14.69 4.56 8.30
N LEU A 109 14.18 3.55 9.01
CA LEU A 109 13.77 3.71 10.41
C LEU A 109 14.95 4.12 11.31
N SER A 110 16.12 3.51 11.11
CA SER A 110 17.35 3.82 11.85
C SER A 110 17.74 5.29 11.66
N ASP A 111 17.78 5.77 10.42
CA ASP A 111 18.13 7.16 10.13
C ASP A 111 17.09 8.14 10.69
N LEU A 112 15.80 7.80 10.61
CA LEU A 112 14.73 8.61 11.22
C LEU A 112 14.84 8.69 12.74
N ILE A 113 15.35 7.65 13.41
CA ILE A 113 15.58 7.65 14.86
C ILE A 113 16.82 8.47 15.20
N ASN A 114 17.95 8.17 14.58
CA ASN A 114 19.25 8.64 15.02
C ASN A 114 19.63 10.04 14.52
N GLN A 115 18.91 10.62 13.56
CA GLN A 115 19.23 11.94 13.01
C GLN A 115 18.14 12.99 13.25
N PRO A 116 18.48 14.30 13.32
CA PRO A 116 17.49 15.38 13.34
C PRO A 116 16.52 15.31 12.15
N TRP A 117 15.34 15.90 12.31
CA TRP A 117 14.38 16.07 11.21
C TRP A 117 14.41 17.51 10.69
N PRO A 118 14.46 17.72 9.37
CA PRO A 118 14.52 16.72 8.30
C PRO A 118 15.88 16.01 8.25
N VAL A 119 15.86 14.72 7.87
CA VAL A 119 17.08 13.90 7.82
C VAL A 119 17.98 14.37 6.67
N ALA A 120 19.20 14.77 7.02
CA ALA A 120 20.20 15.27 6.09
C ALA A 120 21.60 14.74 6.43
N TYR A 121 22.42 14.59 5.40
CA TYR A 121 23.72 13.96 5.46
C TYR A 121 24.77 14.90 4.86
N ARG A 122 25.93 15.01 5.51
CA ARG A 122 27.11 15.65 4.93
C ARG A 122 27.95 14.58 4.25
N THR A 123 28.25 14.80 2.98
CA THR A 123 29.14 13.96 2.17
C THR A 123 30.20 14.85 1.51
N SER A 124 31.28 14.24 1.07
CA SER A 124 32.40 14.90 0.39
C SER A 124 32.01 15.51 -0.95
N ALA A 125 30.95 14.98 -1.58
CA ALA A 125 30.35 15.52 -2.80
C ALA A 125 29.35 16.67 -2.53
N GLY A 126 29.01 16.94 -1.26
CA GLY A 126 28.07 17.97 -0.83
C GLY A 126 26.98 17.46 0.12
N PRO A 127 26.18 18.37 0.70
CA PRO A 127 25.09 18.00 1.58
C PRO A 127 23.90 17.45 0.78
N ILE A 128 23.35 16.34 1.26
CA ILE A 128 22.18 15.66 0.67
C ILE A 128 21.13 15.38 1.75
N ALA A 129 19.89 15.13 1.35
CA ALA A 129 18.80 14.85 2.27
C ALA A 129 17.97 13.63 1.88
N LEU A 130 17.35 13.00 2.88
CA LEU A 130 16.42 11.89 2.68
C LEU A 130 15.11 12.39 2.03
N VAL A 131 14.81 11.88 0.84
CA VAL A 131 13.53 12.06 0.15
C VAL A 131 12.86 10.71 -0.06
N TYR A 132 11.82 10.46 0.74
CA TYR A 132 11.05 9.23 0.67
C TYR A 132 9.67 9.40 1.32
N TYR A 133 8.72 8.53 0.98
CA TYR A 133 7.40 8.49 1.60
C TYR A 133 7.49 7.85 3.01
N VAL A 134 7.87 8.66 3.99
CA VAL A 134 8.23 8.19 5.34
C VAL A 134 7.05 7.98 6.30
N ALA A 135 5.79 8.18 5.87
CA ALA A 135 4.64 8.22 6.79
C ALA A 135 4.56 7.00 7.72
N TYR A 136 4.68 5.79 7.16
CA TYR A 136 4.58 4.55 7.94
C TYR A 136 5.57 4.44 9.10
N TYR A 137 6.78 5.00 8.97
CA TYR A 137 7.84 4.86 9.98
C TYR A 137 7.75 5.92 11.07
N LEU A 138 7.15 7.09 10.80
CA LEU A 138 7.26 8.25 11.69
C LEU A 138 6.69 8.04 13.11
N PRO A 139 5.54 7.37 13.31
CA PRO A 139 5.05 7.10 14.66
C PRO A 139 6.04 6.26 15.47
N ALA A 140 6.61 5.23 14.85
CA ALA A 140 7.63 4.37 15.45
C ALA A 140 8.96 5.11 15.66
N ALA A 141 9.40 5.91 14.69
CA ALA A 141 10.64 6.67 14.77
C ALA A 141 10.59 7.72 15.88
N LEU A 142 9.45 8.38 16.09
CA LEU A 142 9.27 9.33 17.19
C LEU A 142 9.45 8.65 18.55
N VAL A 143 8.89 7.45 18.74
CA VAL A 143 9.12 6.67 19.97
C VAL A 143 10.57 6.22 20.05
N GLY A 144 11.17 5.80 18.93
CA GLY A 144 12.57 5.40 18.87
C GLY A 144 13.55 6.51 19.24
N LYS A 145 13.25 7.77 18.92
CA LYS A 145 14.06 8.93 19.36
C LYS A 145 14.16 9.05 20.87
N LEU A 146 13.14 8.61 21.60
CA LEU A 146 13.06 8.72 23.06
C LEU A 146 13.50 7.41 23.75
N CYS A 147 13.17 6.26 23.15
CA CYS A 147 13.24 4.95 23.79
C CYS A 147 14.15 3.95 23.06
N GLY A 148 14.81 4.35 21.97
CA GLY A 148 15.77 3.54 21.22
C GLY A 148 15.18 2.55 20.21
N TRP A 149 16.08 1.81 19.56
CA TRP A 149 15.80 0.92 18.42
C TRP A 149 14.74 -0.16 18.70
N THR A 150 14.83 -0.82 19.86
CA THR A 150 13.90 -1.88 20.26
C THR A 150 12.48 -1.35 20.39
N ALA A 151 12.30 -0.23 21.09
CA ALA A 151 10.97 0.37 21.28
C ALA A 151 10.35 0.81 19.94
N ALA A 152 11.16 1.38 19.04
CA ALA A 152 10.71 1.74 17.70
C ALA A 152 10.16 0.54 16.94
N ASN A 153 10.88 -0.58 16.94
CA ASN A 153 10.47 -1.79 16.24
C ASN A 153 9.21 -2.44 16.83
N LEU A 154 9.07 -2.45 18.16
CA LEU A 154 7.84 -2.91 18.83
C LEU A 154 6.64 -2.03 18.45
N VAL A 155 6.82 -0.70 18.43
CA VAL A 155 5.77 0.24 18.00
C VAL A 155 5.47 0.08 16.52
N LEU A 156 6.47 -0.12 15.67
CA LEU A 156 6.26 -0.36 14.24
C LEU A 156 5.40 -1.61 14.03
N TYR A 157 5.71 -2.72 14.71
CA TYR A 157 4.90 -3.93 14.67
C TYR A 157 3.46 -3.66 15.12
N GLY A 158 3.27 -3.01 16.28
CA GLY A 158 1.94 -2.66 16.78
C GLY A 158 1.16 -1.73 15.83
N TRP A 159 1.85 -0.80 15.19
CA TRP A 159 1.29 0.11 14.18
C TRP A 159 0.80 -0.66 12.95
N THR A 160 1.59 -1.61 12.45
CA THR A 160 1.22 -2.49 11.34
C THR A 160 0.02 -3.37 11.69
N VAL A 161 -0.01 -3.94 12.90
CA VAL A 161 -1.16 -4.72 13.41
C VAL A 161 -2.42 -3.86 13.48
N LEU A 162 -2.34 -2.63 14.00
CA LEU A 162 -3.46 -1.70 14.06
C LEU A 162 -4.01 -1.41 12.65
N GLY A 163 -3.14 -1.11 11.68
CA GLY A 163 -3.54 -0.89 10.29
C GLY A 163 -4.23 -2.12 9.67
N GLY A 164 -3.70 -3.33 9.93
CA GLY A 164 -4.30 -4.58 9.49
C GLY A 164 -5.68 -4.85 10.12
N VAL A 165 -5.83 -4.59 11.42
CA VAL A 165 -7.12 -4.73 12.13
C VAL A 165 -8.17 -3.79 11.55
N LEU A 166 -7.81 -2.51 11.35
CA LEU A 166 -8.69 -1.53 10.72
C LEU A 166 -9.10 -1.98 9.31
N THR A 167 -8.17 -2.57 8.55
CA THR A 167 -8.42 -3.08 7.20
C THR A 167 -9.45 -4.21 7.23
N VAL A 168 -9.29 -5.22 8.10
CA VAL A 168 -10.26 -6.33 8.22
C VAL A 168 -11.62 -5.85 8.69
N LEU A 169 -11.67 -4.93 9.66
CA LEU A 169 -12.95 -4.37 10.12
C LEU A 169 -13.64 -3.56 9.01
N TRP A 170 -12.90 -2.84 8.18
CA TRP A 170 -13.43 -2.22 6.97
C TRP A 170 -13.97 -3.24 5.97
N LEU A 171 -13.27 -4.35 5.75
CA LEU A 171 -13.77 -5.44 4.90
C LEU A 171 -15.12 -5.95 5.42
N VAL A 172 -15.29 -6.13 6.74
CA VAL A 172 -16.57 -6.53 7.35
C VAL A 172 -17.65 -5.48 7.09
N VAL A 173 -17.35 -4.20 7.32
CA VAL A 173 -18.28 -3.08 7.11
C VAL A 173 -18.73 -2.99 5.66
N LEU A 174 -17.78 -2.98 4.72
CA LEU A 174 -18.07 -2.77 3.30
C LEU A 174 -18.71 -4.02 2.68
N SER A 175 -18.15 -5.20 2.92
CA SER A 175 -18.65 -6.40 2.25
C SER A 175 -19.92 -6.95 2.86
N ARG A 176 -20.19 -6.63 4.13
CA ARG A 176 -21.16 -7.36 4.95
C ARG A 176 -20.92 -8.88 4.92
N ALA A 177 -19.70 -9.34 4.67
CA ALA A 177 -19.33 -10.73 4.85
C ALA A 177 -19.18 -11.08 6.34
N PRO A 178 -19.30 -12.36 6.73
CA PRO A 178 -18.92 -12.79 8.07
C PRO A 178 -17.42 -12.57 8.31
N VAL A 179 -17.04 -12.41 9.58
CA VAL A 179 -15.67 -12.04 9.99
C VAL A 179 -14.63 -13.04 9.53
N TRP A 180 -14.92 -14.34 9.64
CA TRP A 180 -14.02 -15.39 9.18
C TRP A 180 -13.70 -15.27 7.68
N LEU A 181 -14.67 -14.88 6.84
CA LEU A 181 -14.46 -14.73 5.41
C LEU A 181 -13.62 -13.49 5.10
N CYS A 182 -13.78 -12.42 5.89
CA CYS A 182 -12.94 -11.23 5.77
C CYS A 182 -11.49 -11.52 6.19
N LEU A 183 -11.27 -12.34 7.22
CA LEU A 183 -9.93 -12.79 7.62
C LEU A 183 -9.28 -13.65 6.55
N LEU A 184 -10.04 -14.55 5.92
CA LEU A 184 -9.53 -15.33 4.78
C LEU A 184 -9.18 -14.43 3.60
N GLY A 185 -10.04 -13.47 3.24
CA GLY A 185 -9.76 -12.52 2.17
C GLY A 185 -8.55 -11.63 2.45
N PHE A 186 -8.40 -11.13 3.68
CA PHE A 186 -7.22 -10.37 4.08
C PHE A 186 -5.93 -11.18 3.95
N THR A 187 -5.96 -12.46 4.36
CA THR A 187 -4.75 -13.29 4.45
C THR A 187 -4.39 -13.97 3.14
N PHE A 188 -5.39 -14.45 2.39
CA PHE A 188 -5.18 -15.41 1.29
C PHE A 188 -5.59 -14.89 -0.09
N PHE A 189 -6.03 -13.64 -0.23
CA PHE A 189 -6.34 -13.08 -1.55
C PHE A 189 -5.06 -12.86 -2.37
N SER A 190 -4.93 -13.62 -3.46
CA SER A 190 -3.83 -13.62 -4.44
C SER A 190 -4.35 -14.02 -5.82
N GLY A 191 -3.55 -13.81 -6.86
CA GLY A 191 -3.79 -14.34 -8.20
C GLY A 191 -3.60 -15.86 -8.28
N LEU A 192 -3.84 -16.45 -9.47
CA LEU A 192 -3.63 -17.88 -9.71
C LEU A 192 -2.16 -18.24 -9.97
N ASP A 193 -1.26 -17.71 -9.12
CA ASP A 193 0.21 -17.79 -9.22
C ASP A 193 0.71 -19.24 -9.38
N ALA A 194 0.11 -20.18 -8.65
CA ALA A 194 0.47 -21.59 -8.70
C ALA A 194 0.21 -22.21 -10.09
N ILE A 195 -0.88 -21.82 -10.75
CA ILE A 195 -1.20 -22.26 -12.11
C ILE A 195 -0.24 -21.60 -13.10
N GLY A 196 0.00 -20.29 -12.96
CA GLY A 196 0.94 -19.56 -13.81
C GLY A 196 2.35 -20.15 -13.77
N GLY A 197 2.85 -20.44 -12.56
CA GLY A 197 4.13 -21.12 -12.36
C GLY A 197 4.17 -22.51 -13.00
N TRP A 198 3.10 -23.30 -12.84
CA TRP A 198 3.01 -24.63 -13.47
C TRP A 198 3.03 -24.55 -15.00
N LEU A 199 2.26 -23.64 -15.59
CA LEU A 199 2.24 -23.41 -17.04
C LEU A 199 3.62 -23.01 -17.57
N ARG A 200 4.32 -22.09 -16.87
CA ARG A 200 5.66 -21.66 -17.29
C ARG A 200 6.68 -22.80 -17.22
N ALA A 201 6.64 -23.64 -16.20
CA ALA A 201 7.52 -24.80 -16.12
C ALA A 201 7.24 -25.81 -17.23
N ALA A 202 5.96 -26.09 -17.51
CA ALA A 202 5.56 -26.99 -18.60
C ALA A 202 6.07 -26.51 -19.96
N VAL A 203 6.06 -25.20 -20.23
CA VAL A 203 6.52 -24.61 -21.50
C VAL A 203 8.05 -24.51 -21.59
N SER A 204 8.73 -24.15 -20.50
CA SER A 204 10.18 -23.93 -20.51
C SER A 204 11.01 -25.22 -20.43
N GLY A 205 10.36 -26.37 -20.16
CA GLY A 205 11.06 -27.64 -19.91
C GLY A 205 11.98 -27.59 -18.69
N ALA A 206 11.87 -26.53 -17.88
CA ALA A 206 12.77 -26.30 -16.78
C ALA A 206 12.39 -27.24 -15.62
N GLU A 207 13.34 -28.10 -15.23
CA GLU A 207 13.27 -28.90 -13.99
C GLU A 207 13.16 -28.02 -12.73
N THR A 208 13.33 -26.70 -12.88
CA THR A 208 13.26 -25.68 -11.83
C THR A 208 11.85 -25.27 -11.43
N TRP A 209 10.81 -26.08 -11.67
CA TRP A 209 9.68 -26.08 -10.75
C TRP A 209 10.15 -26.70 -9.43
N THR A 210 10.96 -25.92 -8.70
CA THR A 210 11.25 -26.19 -7.29
C THR A 210 9.88 -26.25 -6.65
N SER A 211 9.49 -27.47 -6.32
CA SER A 211 8.20 -27.87 -5.77
C SER A 211 7.55 -26.73 -4.98
N TRP A 212 6.27 -26.47 -5.22
CA TRP A 212 5.42 -25.50 -4.50
C TRP A 212 5.55 -25.55 -2.95
N THR A 213 6.18 -26.59 -2.42
CA THR A 213 6.57 -26.75 -1.02
C THR A 213 7.56 -25.68 -0.51
N ASN A 214 8.50 -25.16 -1.32
CA ASN A 214 9.57 -24.24 -0.88
C ASN A 214 9.74 -22.97 -1.72
N ASN A 215 8.74 -22.59 -2.52
CA ASN A 215 8.84 -21.45 -3.43
C ASN A 215 8.16 -20.19 -2.85
N LEU A 216 8.97 -19.24 -2.34
CA LEU A 216 8.50 -17.91 -1.91
C LEU A 216 8.28 -16.93 -3.07
N GLN A 217 8.63 -17.34 -4.29
CA GLN A 217 8.64 -16.53 -5.51
C GLN A 217 7.53 -16.97 -6.49
N LEU A 218 6.46 -17.65 -6.05
CA LEU A 218 5.39 -18.08 -6.97
C LEU A 218 4.76 -16.90 -7.73
N GLU A 219 4.63 -15.73 -7.10
CA GLU A 219 4.16 -14.49 -7.74
C GLU A 219 5.10 -13.95 -8.84
N TRP A 220 6.33 -14.45 -8.93
CA TRP A 220 7.30 -14.09 -9.98
C TRP A 220 7.18 -14.99 -11.21
N TRP A 221 6.13 -15.82 -11.28
CA TRP A 221 5.96 -16.79 -12.35
C TRP A 221 5.91 -16.15 -13.74
N GLU A 222 5.51 -14.90 -13.89
CA GLU A 222 5.46 -14.22 -15.19
C GLU A 222 6.80 -13.53 -15.52
N GLY A 223 7.41 -12.86 -14.54
CA GLY A 223 8.76 -12.30 -14.60
C GLY A 223 8.87 -10.86 -15.14
N HIS A 224 7.84 -10.32 -15.79
CA HIS A 224 7.78 -8.91 -16.27
C HIS A 224 6.78 -8.09 -15.46
N TRP A 225 5.67 -8.70 -15.02
CA TRP A 225 4.64 -8.09 -14.20
C TRP A 225 4.36 -8.92 -12.97
N ILE A 226 4.19 -8.24 -11.85
CA ILE A 226 3.82 -8.85 -10.58
C ILE A 226 2.56 -8.14 -10.11
N ILE A 227 1.50 -8.91 -9.92
CA ILE A 227 0.24 -8.46 -9.35
C ILE A 227 0.17 -9.05 -7.94
N PRO A 228 0.62 -8.31 -6.91
CA PRO A 228 0.92 -8.91 -5.62
C PRO A 228 -0.35 -9.24 -4.83
N GLY A 229 -0.36 -10.41 -4.18
CA GLY A 229 -1.33 -10.78 -3.17
C GLY A 229 -1.14 -10.01 -1.85
N ASN A 230 -2.17 -10.04 -1.00
CA ASN A 230 -2.20 -9.23 0.22
C ASN A 230 -1.07 -9.55 1.21
N LEU A 231 -0.75 -10.84 1.37
CA LEU A 231 0.29 -11.25 2.32
C LEU A 231 1.68 -10.79 1.86
N SER A 232 1.94 -10.80 0.56
CA SER A 232 3.17 -10.29 -0.04
C SER A 232 3.27 -8.78 0.13
N LEU A 233 2.17 -8.05 -0.07
CA LEU A 233 2.13 -6.61 0.20
C LEU A 233 2.49 -6.27 1.65
N ILE A 234 1.99 -7.02 2.64
CA ILE A 234 2.36 -6.82 4.06
C ILE A 234 3.82 -7.19 4.31
N ALA A 235 4.31 -8.26 3.71
CA ALA A 235 5.67 -8.77 3.94
C ALA A 235 6.74 -7.84 3.36
N TYR A 236 6.51 -7.26 2.18
CA TYR A 236 7.49 -6.41 1.49
C TYR A 236 7.25 -4.92 1.66
N VAL A 237 6.00 -4.46 1.61
CA VAL A 237 5.71 -3.02 1.51
C VAL A 237 4.49 -2.60 2.36
N PRO A 238 4.50 -2.88 3.68
CA PRO A 238 3.35 -2.60 4.55
C PRO A 238 2.93 -1.11 4.52
N GLN A 239 3.88 -0.19 4.33
CA GLN A 239 3.61 1.23 4.13
C GLN A 239 2.69 1.51 2.93
N GLN A 240 2.84 0.77 1.85
CA GLN A 240 2.01 0.95 0.66
C GLN A 240 0.69 0.20 0.80
N ALA A 241 0.74 -1.01 1.35
CA ALA A 241 -0.41 -1.86 1.58
C ALA A 241 -1.45 -1.19 2.48
N LEU A 242 -1.04 -0.81 3.70
CA LEU A 242 -1.95 -0.26 4.71
C LEU A 242 -2.51 1.10 4.29
N GLY A 243 -1.67 1.97 3.74
CA GLY A 243 -2.11 3.27 3.20
C GLY A 243 -3.12 3.09 2.08
N GLY A 244 -2.83 2.21 1.11
CA GLY A 244 -3.69 1.94 -0.03
C GLY A 244 -5.02 1.28 0.35
N TRP A 245 -5.00 0.28 1.23
CA TRP A 245 -6.20 -0.43 1.65
C TRP A 245 -7.17 0.48 2.42
N LEU A 246 -6.68 1.20 3.43
CA LEU A 246 -7.53 2.08 4.24
C LEU A 246 -8.11 3.24 3.41
N LEU A 247 -7.31 3.87 2.55
CA LEU A 247 -7.79 4.94 1.68
C LEU A 247 -8.76 4.42 0.59
N THR A 248 -8.54 3.19 0.09
CA THR A 248 -9.50 2.54 -0.83
C THR A 248 -10.82 2.24 -0.12
N CYS A 249 -10.80 1.78 1.13
CA CYS A 249 -12.01 1.59 1.94
C CYS A 249 -12.79 2.89 2.10
N LEU A 250 -12.11 3.98 2.48
CA LEU A 250 -12.72 5.31 2.64
C LEU A 250 -13.34 5.81 1.32
N MET A 251 -12.64 5.58 0.21
CA MET A 251 -13.15 5.91 -1.13
C MET A 251 -14.39 5.09 -1.49
N ILE A 252 -14.36 3.76 -1.33
CA ILE A 252 -15.50 2.87 -1.60
C ILE A 252 -16.70 3.23 -0.72
N ASP A 253 -16.47 3.50 0.57
CA ASP A 253 -17.51 3.92 1.51
C ASP A 253 -18.23 5.18 1.03
N GLY A 254 -17.48 6.23 0.66
CA GLY A 254 -18.09 7.47 0.19
C GLY A 254 -18.69 7.39 -1.22
N LEU A 255 -18.14 6.55 -2.11
CA LEU A 255 -18.74 6.27 -3.43
C LEU A 255 -20.13 5.64 -3.30
N ARG A 256 -20.34 4.76 -2.31
CA ARG A 256 -21.64 4.10 -2.07
C ARG A 256 -22.70 5.04 -1.50
N GLU A 257 -22.30 6.09 -0.80
CA GLU A 257 -23.22 7.07 -0.23
C GLU A 257 -23.55 8.19 -1.21
N ARG A 258 -22.52 8.89 -1.73
CA ARG A 258 -22.66 10.08 -2.58
C ARG A 258 -21.44 10.25 -3.49
N THR A 259 -21.46 9.59 -4.64
CA THR A 259 -20.40 9.62 -5.67
C THR A 259 -19.84 11.02 -5.96
N ASN A 260 -20.69 12.05 -6.00
CA ASN A 260 -20.28 13.39 -6.42
C ASN A 260 -19.69 14.26 -5.29
N ARG A 261 -19.78 13.85 -4.02
CA ARG A 261 -19.32 14.67 -2.87
C ARG A 261 -18.14 14.07 -2.11
N LEU A 262 -17.64 12.91 -2.56
CA LEU A 262 -16.41 12.32 -2.03
C LEU A 262 -15.24 13.28 -2.31
N PRO A 263 -14.44 13.66 -1.30
CA PRO A 263 -13.29 14.53 -1.51
C PRO A 263 -12.10 13.71 -2.07
N CYS A 264 -12.17 13.36 -3.36
CA CYS A 264 -11.18 12.49 -4.01
C CYS A 264 -9.78 13.09 -3.98
N VAL A 265 -9.65 14.40 -4.18
CA VAL A 265 -8.35 15.09 -4.18
C VAL A 265 -7.69 14.98 -2.80
N LEU A 266 -8.47 15.11 -1.73
CA LEU A 266 -7.96 14.91 -0.37
C LEU A 266 -7.50 13.46 -0.15
N ILE A 267 -8.28 12.46 -0.55
CA ILE A 267 -7.93 11.04 -0.39
C ILE A 267 -6.62 10.72 -1.12
N VAL A 268 -6.48 11.21 -2.36
CA VAL A 268 -5.25 11.05 -3.15
C VAL A 268 -4.07 11.77 -2.48
N ALA A 269 -4.26 12.99 -2.00
CA ALA A 269 -3.21 13.75 -1.31
C ALA A 269 -2.72 13.05 -0.03
N LEU A 270 -3.62 12.46 0.75
CA LEU A 270 -3.27 11.69 1.94
C LEU A 270 -2.46 10.43 1.61
N ALA A 271 -2.61 9.85 0.41
CA ALA A 271 -1.85 8.69 -0.02
C ALA A 271 -0.39 9.02 -0.34
N LEU A 272 -0.05 10.25 -0.73
CA LEU A 272 1.28 10.60 -1.27
C LEU A 272 2.42 10.24 -0.31
N MET A 273 2.28 10.56 0.98
CA MET A 273 3.31 10.28 1.99
C MET A 273 3.34 8.82 2.45
N TRP A 274 2.32 8.01 2.11
CA TRP A 274 2.29 6.57 2.32
C TRP A 274 2.85 5.81 1.11
N SER A 275 2.52 6.25 -0.11
CA SER A 275 3.09 5.83 -1.38
C SER A 275 2.57 6.70 -2.55
N PRO A 276 3.46 7.36 -3.32
CA PRO A 276 3.07 8.06 -4.53
C PRO A 276 2.39 7.15 -5.57
N TYR A 277 2.78 5.88 -5.66
CA TYR A 277 2.13 4.92 -6.57
C TYR A 277 0.69 4.60 -6.14
N VAL A 278 0.46 4.44 -4.84
CA VAL A 278 -0.90 4.26 -4.31
C VAL A 278 -1.75 5.50 -4.58
N ALA A 279 -1.18 6.69 -4.49
CA ALA A 279 -1.86 7.94 -4.85
C ALA A 279 -2.29 7.95 -6.32
N ILE A 280 -1.41 7.51 -7.24
CA ILE A 280 -1.75 7.33 -8.66
C ILE A 280 -2.90 6.33 -8.81
N GLY A 281 -2.81 5.16 -8.18
CA GLY A 281 -3.83 4.11 -8.26
C GLY A 281 -5.19 4.57 -7.77
N LEU A 282 -5.23 5.26 -6.62
CA LEU A 282 -6.44 5.88 -6.08
C LEU A 282 -6.97 7.00 -6.98
N GLY A 283 -6.10 7.81 -7.58
CA GLY A 283 -6.47 8.87 -8.50
C GLY A 283 -7.17 8.32 -9.74
N VAL A 284 -6.55 7.35 -10.41
CA VAL A 284 -7.11 6.68 -11.59
C VAL A 284 -8.44 5.99 -11.22
N LEU A 285 -8.46 5.23 -10.13
CA LEU A 285 -9.66 4.53 -9.67
C LEU A 285 -10.79 5.52 -9.34
N SER A 286 -10.49 6.65 -8.71
CA SER A 286 -11.46 7.71 -8.41
C SER A 286 -12.05 8.32 -9.68
N VAL A 287 -11.19 8.71 -10.63
CA VAL A 287 -11.61 9.31 -11.90
C VAL A 287 -12.45 8.34 -12.71
N LEU A 288 -11.99 7.10 -12.90
CA LEU A 288 -12.72 6.09 -13.66
C LEU A 288 -14.03 5.70 -12.99
N SER A 289 -14.06 5.59 -11.66
CA SER A 289 -15.30 5.36 -10.93
C SER A 289 -16.28 6.50 -11.20
N ILE A 290 -15.84 7.74 -11.04
CA ILE A 290 -16.67 8.93 -11.29
C ILE A 290 -17.21 8.95 -12.73
N VAL A 291 -16.36 8.70 -13.74
CA VAL A 291 -16.77 8.67 -15.15
C VAL A 291 -17.78 7.54 -15.40
N ALA A 292 -17.53 6.35 -14.86
CA ALA A 292 -18.41 5.20 -15.00
C ALA A 292 -19.78 5.38 -14.29
N SER A 293 -19.94 6.39 -13.42
CA SER A 293 -21.24 6.72 -12.81
C SER A 293 -22.22 7.38 -13.78
N GLY A 294 -21.75 7.86 -14.95
CA GLY A 294 -22.58 8.57 -15.93
C GLY A 294 -22.99 9.98 -15.51
N ALA A 295 -22.47 10.49 -14.39
CA ALA A 295 -22.71 11.86 -13.96
C ALA A 295 -22.12 12.88 -14.97
N ARG A 296 -22.84 13.99 -15.20
CA ARG A 296 -22.33 15.07 -16.06
C ARG A 296 -21.05 15.67 -15.46
N ILE A 297 -20.03 15.88 -16.31
CA ILE A 297 -18.73 16.45 -15.93
C ILE A 297 -18.88 17.73 -15.10
N ARG A 298 -19.82 18.61 -15.46
CA ARG A 298 -20.08 19.85 -14.70
C ARG A 298 -20.52 19.60 -13.25
N THR A 299 -21.39 18.62 -13.03
CA THR A 299 -21.85 18.23 -11.69
C THR A 299 -20.72 17.61 -10.87
N LEU A 300 -19.84 16.87 -11.54
CA LEU A 300 -18.66 16.27 -10.94
C LEU A 300 -17.63 17.32 -10.52
N ALA A 301 -17.29 18.23 -11.43
CA ALA A 301 -16.37 19.33 -11.15
C ALA A 301 -16.88 20.20 -9.98
N ALA A 302 -18.17 20.57 -9.99
CA ALA A 302 -18.77 21.32 -8.90
C ALA A 302 -18.75 20.56 -7.56
N GLY A 303 -18.95 19.24 -7.59
CA GLY A 303 -18.87 18.39 -6.40
C GLY A 303 -17.46 18.26 -5.81
N GLN A 304 -16.43 18.46 -6.65
CA GLN A 304 -15.03 18.48 -6.21
C GLN A 304 -14.56 19.86 -5.72
N LEU A 305 -15.30 20.94 -5.99
CA LEU A 305 -15.07 22.26 -5.39
C LEU A 305 -15.58 22.29 -3.95
N SER A 306 -14.83 21.67 -3.05
CA SER A 306 -15.11 21.62 -1.62
C SER A 306 -13.90 22.07 -0.81
N LEU A 307 -14.15 22.59 0.39
CA LEU A 307 -13.07 22.96 1.31
C LEU A 307 -12.16 21.76 1.66
N ALA A 308 -12.72 20.54 1.68
CA ALA A 308 -11.95 19.32 1.87
C ALA A 308 -10.98 19.06 0.72
N ASN A 309 -11.40 19.24 -0.54
CA ASN A 309 -10.52 19.09 -1.69
C ASN A 309 -9.54 20.25 -1.84
N LEU A 310 -9.93 21.49 -1.52
CA LEU A 310 -8.97 22.61 -1.46
C LEU A 310 -7.86 22.32 -0.46
N SER A 311 -8.23 21.78 0.72
CA SER A 311 -7.26 21.28 1.69
C SER A 311 -6.38 20.17 1.10
N GLY A 312 -6.99 19.24 0.35
CA GLY A 312 -6.29 18.20 -0.41
C GLY A 312 -5.29 18.75 -1.42
N VAL A 313 -5.63 19.82 -2.15
CA VAL A 313 -4.71 20.49 -3.08
C VAL A 313 -3.51 21.07 -2.33
N ILE A 314 -3.73 21.77 -1.21
CA ILE A 314 -2.64 22.35 -0.40
C ILE A 314 -1.70 21.24 0.11
N VAL A 315 -2.25 20.21 0.74
CA VAL A 315 -1.47 19.06 1.22
C VAL A 315 -0.74 18.36 0.07
N GLY A 316 -1.43 18.17 -1.05
CA GLY A 316 -0.91 17.51 -2.24
C GLY A 316 0.25 18.27 -2.88
N VAL A 317 0.13 19.60 -3.02
CA VAL A 317 1.19 20.46 -3.56
C VAL A 317 2.42 20.43 -2.65
N ILE A 318 2.26 20.53 -1.34
CA ILE A 318 3.39 20.46 -0.39
C ILE A 318 4.13 19.11 -0.54
N CYS A 319 3.39 18.00 -0.59
CA CYS A 319 3.99 16.68 -0.79
C CYS A 319 4.64 16.55 -2.17
N ALA A 320 4.00 17.07 -3.23
CA ALA A 320 4.53 17.01 -4.59
C ALA A 320 5.85 17.80 -4.72
N VAL A 321 5.95 18.98 -4.12
CA VAL A 321 7.21 19.75 -4.10
C VAL A 321 8.29 19.02 -3.33
N TYR A 322 7.96 18.33 -2.23
CA TYR A 322 8.91 17.47 -1.52
C TYR A 322 9.43 16.33 -2.40
N PHE A 323 8.56 15.60 -3.10
CA PHE A 323 9.00 14.53 -3.99
C PHE A 323 9.74 15.05 -5.22
N ALA A 324 9.38 16.24 -5.73
CA ALA A 324 10.08 16.88 -6.84
C ALA A 324 11.54 17.23 -6.52
N ALA A 325 11.90 17.37 -5.23
CA ALA A 325 13.29 17.54 -4.80
C ALA A 325 14.19 16.40 -5.31
N ARG A 326 13.65 15.19 -5.46
CA ARG A 326 14.38 14.03 -5.98
C ARG A 326 14.81 14.19 -7.43
N SER A 327 14.11 15.00 -8.23
CA SER A 327 14.42 15.17 -9.65
C SER A 327 15.72 15.94 -9.91
N ALA A 328 16.28 16.60 -8.89
CA ALA A 328 17.57 17.28 -9.00
C ALA A 328 18.74 16.27 -9.06
N PRO A 329 19.77 16.52 -9.90
CA PRO A 329 20.96 15.66 -9.94
C PRO A 329 21.66 15.62 -8.59
N VAL A 330 21.99 14.41 -8.12
CA VAL A 330 22.70 14.20 -6.85
C VAL A 330 24.13 13.80 -7.12
N ALA A 331 25.09 14.58 -6.64
CA ALA A 331 26.49 14.19 -6.59
C ALA A 331 26.72 13.26 -5.40
N LEU A 332 27.39 12.13 -5.62
CA LEU A 332 27.77 11.17 -4.59
C LEU A 332 29.29 11.00 -4.60
N ALA A 333 29.88 10.79 -3.44
CA ALA A 333 31.28 10.38 -3.33
C ALA A 333 31.51 9.06 -4.07
N ASP A 334 32.69 8.88 -4.66
CA ASP A 334 33.02 7.70 -5.48
C ASP A 334 32.75 6.37 -4.76
N ALA A 335 32.93 6.32 -3.43
CA ALA A 335 32.63 5.16 -2.62
C ALA A 335 31.14 4.73 -2.66
N TYR A 336 30.22 5.64 -2.97
CA TYR A 336 28.78 5.38 -3.01
C TYR A 336 28.21 5.33 -4.43
N VAL A 337 29.00 5.63 -5.45
CA VAL A 337 28.56 5.56 -6.85
C VAL A 337 28.46 4.10 -7.30
N SER A 338 27.31 3.74 -7.86
CA SER A 338 27.11 2.44 -8.50
C SER A 338 27.62 2.45 -9.95
N PRO A 339 28.08 1.31 -10.49
CA PRO A 339 28.49 1.24 -11.88
C PRO A 339 27.30 1.47 -12.83
N PRO A 340 27.52 1.95 -14.07
CA PRO A 340 26.44 2.20 -15.04
C PRO A 340 25.53 0.99 -15.29
N SER A 341 26.08 -0.22 -15.28
CA SER A 341 25.33 -1.48 -15.41
C SER A 341 24.31 -1.73 -14.30
N ALA A 342 24.46 -1.09 -13.15
CA ALA A 342 23.46 -1.10 -12.08
C ALA A 342 22.27 -0.17 -12.38
N PHE A 343 22.48 0.89 -13.17
CA PHE A 343 21.44 1.86 -13.56
C PHE A 343 20.65 1.45 -14.80
N GLU A 344 21.22 0.66 -15.70
CA GLU A 344 20.53 0.14 -16.90
C GLU A 344 19.25 -0.63 -16.56
N ARG A 345 19.21 -1.25 -15.38
CA ARG A 345 18.03 -1.97 -14.87
C ARG A 345 17.09 -1.09 -14.04
N GLY A 346 17.28 0.22 -13.97
CA GLY A 346 16.66 1.09 -12.97
C GLY A 346 16.22 2.47 -13.45
N ALA A 347 15.84 2.63 -14.72
CA ALA A 347 15.38 3.92 -15.23
C ALA A 347 14.12 4.39 -14.47
N PHE A 348 14.21 5.56 -13.83
CA PHE A 348 13.10 6.29 -13.19
C PHE A 348 12.19 7.00 -14.21
N ALA A 349 12.22 6.55 -15.47
CA ALA A 349 11.36 7.05 -16.52
C ALA A 349 10.18 6.09 -16.67
N VAL A 350 8.99 6.65 -16.86
CA VAL A 350 7.83 5.86 -17.30
C VAL A 350 7.99 5.63 -18.79
N GLY A 351 8.25 4.38 -19.17
CA GLY A 351 8.35 3.95 -20.56
C GLY A 351 7.17 3.07 -20.97
N LEU A 352 6.99 2.91 -22.27
CA LEU A 352 6.16 1.81 -22.78
C LEU A 352 6.93 0.49 -22.61
N HIS A 353 6.21 -0.61 -22.45
CA HIS A 353 6.84 -1.92 -22.36
C HIS A 353 7.44 -2.33 -23.71
N GLU A 354 8.74 -2.65 -23.72
CA GLU A 354 9.47 -3.02 -24.93
C GLU A 354 9.49 -4.54 -25.09
N MET A 355 8.55 -5.07 -25.88
CA MET A 355 8.48 -6.50 -26.18
C MET A 355 7.89 -6.73 -27.59
N PRO A 356 8.36 -7.73 -28.35
CA PRO A 356 7.75 -8.08 -29.64
C PRO A 356 6.23 -8.30 -29.50
N PRO A 357 5.38 -7.79 -30.43
CA PRO A 357 3.93 -7.74 -30.22
C PRO A 357 3.26 -9.08 -29.91
N LEU A 358 3.66 -10.15 -30.60
CA LEU A 358 3.11 -11.49 -30.34
C LEU A 358 3.50 -12.02 -28.96
N LYS A 359 4.75 -11.82 -28.55
CA LYS A 359 5.23 -12.21 -27.22
C LYS A 359 4.49 -11.41 -26.15
N PHE A 360 4.36 -10.09 -26.34
CA PHE A 360 3.60 -9.24 -25.45
C PHE A 360 2.16 -9.72 -25.31
N ALA A 361 1.46 -9.98 -26.41
CA ALA A 361 0.07 -10.42 -26.39
C ALA A 361 -0.12 -11.73 -25.62
N LEU A 362 0.78 -12.71 -25.80
CA LEU A 362 0.73 -14.00 -25.12
C LEU A 362 0.97 -13.87 -23.61
N HIS A 363 2.03 -13.16 -23.22
CA HIS A 363 2.35 -12.91 -21.81
C HIS A 363 1.25 -12.08 -21.15
N TYR A 364 0.80 -11.01 -21.80
CA TYR A 364 -0.25 -10.13 -21.28
C TYR A 364 -1.57 -10.91 -21.08
N ALA A 365 -2.01 -11.67 -22.09
CA ALA A 365 -3.27 -12.39 -22.01
C ALA A 365 -3.28 -13.45 -20.90
N SER A 366 -2.20 -14.24 -20.76
CA SER A 366 -2.11 -15.26 -19.71
C SER A 366 -2.07 -14.64 -18.32
N SER A 367 -1.28 -13.58 -18.14
CA SER A 367 -1.11 -12.88 -16.87
C SER A 367 -2.39 -12.20 -16.43
N MET A 368 -3.00 -11.39 -17.30
CA MET A 368 -4.23 -10.67 -16.95
C MET A 368 -5.37 -11.65 -16.66
N LEU A 369 -5.45 -12.77 -17.39
CA LEU A 369 -6.46 -13.79 -17.14
C LEU A 369 -6.28 -14.46 -15.76
N LEU A 370 -5.06 -14.88 -15.43
CA LEU A 370 -4.74 -15.62 -14.20
C LEU A 370 -4.64 -14.73 -12.96
N GLU A 371 -4.24 -13.47 -13.09
CA GLU A 371 -4.07 -12.59 -11.93
C GLU A 371 -5.40 -12.04 -11.42
N PHE A 372 -6.29 -11.61 -12.33
CA PHE A 372 -7.59 -11.05 -11.93
C PHE A 372 -8.70 -11.23 -12.96
N GLY A 373 -8.41 -11.53 -14.23
CA GLY A 373 -9.38 -11.51 -15.32
C GLY A 373 -10.50 -12.53 -15.16
N MET A 374 -10.18 -13.76 -14.72
CA MET A 374 -11.20 -14.76 -14.39
C MET A 374 -12.12 -14.30 -13.25
N LEU A 375 -11.53 -13.74 -12.19
CA LEU A 375 -12.28 -13.21 -11.05
C LEU A 375 -13.18 -12.05 -11.48
N ALA A 376 -12.62 -11.05 -12.17
CA ALA A 376 -13.35 -9.88 -12.65
C ALA A 376 -14.52 -10.27 -13.57
N SER A 377 -14.34 -11.29 -14.41
CA SER A 377 -15.40 -11.82 -15.28
C SER A 377 -16.56 -12.42 -14.48
N LEU A 378 -16.27 -13.22 -13.45
CA LEU A 378 -17.32 -13.76 -12.56
C LEU A 378 -18.03 -12.63 -11.79
N LEU A 379 -17.29 -11.64 -11.30
CA LEU A 379 -17.88 -10.48 -10.62
C LEU A 379 -18.76 -9.66 -11.58
N ALA A 380 -18.41 -9.56 -12.87
CA ALA A 380 -19.23 -8.88 -13.86
C ALA A 380 -20.60 -9.56 -14.03
N LEU A 381 -20.65 -10.90 -13.95
CA LEU A 381 -21.90 -11.67 -13.98
C LEU A 381 -22.76 -11.44 -12.73
N VAL A 382 -22.12 -11.30 -11.56
CA VAL A 382 -22.79 -11.00 -10.27
C VAL A 382 -23.37 -9.58 -10.27
N TYR A 383 -22.59 -8.60 -10.71
CA TYR A 383 -22.92 -7.18 -10.58
C TYR A 383 -23.58 -6.56 -11.81
N ARG A 384 -23.97 -7.34 -12.82
CA ARG A 384 -24.65 -6.83 -14.04
C ARG A 384 -25.87 -5.94 -13.77
N ARG A 385 -26.58 -6.16 -12.66
CA ARG A 385 -27.78 -5.40 -12.24
C ARG A 385 -27.53 -4.55 -10.99
N ARG A 386 -26.28 -4.35 -10.59
CA ARG A 386 -25.88 -3.53 -9.43
C ARG A 386 -24.95 -2.42 -9.89
N PRO A 387 -25.48 -1.25 -10.28
CA PRO A 387 -24.71 -0.22 -10.97
C PRO A 387 -23.54 0.33 -10.13
N GLY A 388 -23.70 0.48 -8.82
CA GLY A 388 -22.65 0.98 -7.92
C GLY A 388 -21.44 0.04 -7.84
N GLU A 389 -21.67 -1.25 -7.62
CA GLU A 389 -20.60 -2.25 -7.61
C GLU A 389 -20.00 -2.46 -9.00
N ARG A 390 -20.81 -2.42 -10.05
CA ARG A 390 -20.34 -2.50 -11.44
C ARG A 390 -19.41 -1.35 -11.79
N GLN A 391 -19.71 -0.14 -11.34
CA GLN A 391 -18.87 1.05 -11.54
C GLN A 391 -17.46 0.83 -10.97
N ILE A 392 -17.36 0.38 -9.72
CA ILE A 392 -16.09 0.09 -9.05
C ILE A 392 -15.35 -1.06 -9.75
N LEU A 393 -16.09 -2.12 -10.14
CA LEU A 393 -15.52 -3.26 -10.87
C LEU A 393 -14.89 -2.83 -12.18
N VAL A 394 -15.62 -2.05 -13.00
CA VAL A 394 -15.12 -1.57 -14.30
C VAL A 394 -13.89 -0.68 -14.10
N ALA A 395 -13.95 0.27 -13.18
CA ALA A 395 -12.81 1.16 -12.90
C ALA A 395 -11.57 0.38 -12.45
N SER A 396 -11.75 -0.63 -11.59
CA SER A 396 -10.66 -1.47 -11.11
C SER A 396 -10.05 -2.32 -12.23
N THR A 397 -10.89 -3.01 -13.00
CA THR A 397 -10.47 -3.86 -14.12
C THR A 397 -9.78 -3.06 -15.22
N VAL A 398 -10.31 -1.91 -15.62
CA VAL A 398 -9.69 -1.04 -16.63
C VAL A 398 -8.33 -0.52 -16.15
N THR A 399 -8.23 -0.15 -14.88
CA THR A 399 -6.95 0.27 -14.29
C THR A 399 -5.94 -0.87 -14.40
N LEU A 400 -6.28 -2.07 -13.92
CA LEU A 400 -5.38 -3.23 -13.92
C LEU A 400 -4.96 -3.67 -15.32
N LEU A 401 -5.86 -3.60 -16.31
CA LEU A 401 -5.55 -3.88 -17.72
C LEU A 401 -4.62 -2.83 -18.34
N ALA A 402 -4.68 -1.57 -17.90
CA ALA A 402 -3.87 -0.50 -18.46
C ALA A 402 -2.41 -0.50 -17.95
N LEU A 403 -2.16 -0.94 -16.70
CA LEU A 403 -0.82 -0.85 -16.09
C LEU A 403 0.29 -1.61 -16.84
N PRO A 404 0.08 -2.84 -17.35
CA PRO A 404 1.15 -3.63 -17.99
C PRO A 404 1.76 -3.00 -19.26
N PHE A 405 1.07 -2.05 -19.88
CA PHE A 405 1.58 -1.30 -21.04
C PHE A 405 2.71 -0.33 -20.67
N PHE A 406 2.86 -0.03 -19.39
CA PHE A 406 3.87 0.89 -18.86
C PHE A 406 4.92 0.13 -18.04
N HIS A 407 6.13 0.70 -18.02
CA HIS A 407 7.24 0.21 -17.22
C HIS A 407 7.86 1.37 -16.44
N HIS A 408 8.03 1.19 -15.13
CA HIS A 408 8.78 2.12 -14.29
C HIS A 408 9.31 1.42 -13.03
N GLY A 409 10.58 1.64 -12.72
CA GLY A 409 11.28 0.98 -11.62
C GLY A 409 11.87 -0.38 -12.01
N HIS A 410 12.78 -0.89 -11.18
CA HIS A 410 13.61 -2.06 -11.51
C HIS A 410 12.81 -3.35 -11.71
N PHE A 411 11.75 -3.53 -10.92
CA PHE A 411 10.87 -4.69 -10.99
C PHE A 411 9.46 -4.33 -11.52
N ASN A 412 9.36 -3.24 -12.29
CA ASN A 412 8.09 -2.63 -12.68
C ASN A 412 7.21 -2.28 -11.46
N ASP A 413 7.74 -1.45 -10.57
CA ASP A 413 7.06 -0.95 -9.37
C ASP A 413 5.73 -0.28 -9.69
N LEU A 414 5.58 0.33 -10.87
CA LEU A 414 4.31 0.91 -11.29
C LEU A 414 3.19 -0.15 -11.28
N VAL A 415 3.39 -1.29 -11.93
CA VAL A 415 2.38 -2.36 -11.97
C VAL A 415 2.13 -2.92 -10.57
N MET A 416 3.18 -3.17 -9.78
CA MET A 416 3.06 -3.73 -8.44
C MET A 416 2.33 -2.82 -7.45
N ARG A 417 2.55 -1.51 -7.53
CA ARG A 417 2.16 -0.58 -6.46
C ARG A 417 0.92 0.24 -6.83
N VAL A 418 0.75 0.60 -8.10
CA VAL A 418 -0.47 1.29 -8.58
C VAL A 418 -1.66 0.34 -8.61
N SER A 419 -1.43 -0.98 -8.71
CA SER A 419 -2.48 -2.00 -8.65
C SER A 419 -3.08 -2.23 -7.25
N ILE A 420 -2.45 -1.74 -6.18
CA ILE A 420 -2.91 -1.99 -4.79
C ILE A 420 -4.37 -1.53 -4.57
N PRO A 421 -4.76 -0.27 -4.89
CA PRO A 421 -6.16 0.15 -4.75
C PRO A 421 -7.17 -0.67 -5.57
N PRO A 422 -7.00 -0.88 -6.90
CA PRO A 422 -7.99 -1.65 -7.66
C PRO A 422 -8.05 -3.14 -7.26
N LEU A 423 -6.93 -3.78 -6.88
CA LEU A 423 -6.96 -5.15 -6.34
C LEU A 423 -7.75 -5.22 -5.04
N PHE A 424 -7.54 -4.25 -4.15
CA PHE A 424 -8.28 -4.22 -2.89
C PHE A 424 -9.78 -3.96 -3.10
N ALA A 425 -10.13 -3.15 -4.10
CA ALA A 425 -11.52 -2.98 -4.52
C ALA A 425 -12.13 -4.29 -5.05
N LEU A 426 -11.39 -5.08 -5.85
CA LEU A 426 -11.82 -6.42 -6.28
C LEU A 426 -12.02 -7.36 -5.10
N LEU A 427 -11.18 -7.31 -4.06
CA LEU A 427 -11.38 -8.08 -2.83
C LEU A 427 -12.69 -7.71 -2.14
N VAL A 428 -12.96 -6.42 -1.93
CA VAL A 428 -14.23 -5.95 -1.32
C VAL A 428 -15.43 -6.46 -2.12
N LEU A 429 -15.38 -6.37 -3.44
CA LEU A 429 -16.44 -6.86 -4.33
C LEU A 429 -16.57 -8.38 -4.27
N THR A 430 -15.48 -9.12 -4.15
CA THR A 430 -15.49 -10.58 -4.02
C THR A 430 -16.17 -11.02 -2.73
N LEU A 431 -15.80 -10.40 -1.61
CA LEU A 431 -16.40 -10.69 -0.31
C LEU A 431 -17.90 -10.34 -0.29
N THR A 432 -18.27 -9.20 -0.90
CA THR A 432 -19.68 -8.78 -1.03
C THR A 432 -20.48 -9.79 -1.86
N ALA A 433 -19.88 -10.32 -2.94
CA ALA A 433 -20.52 -11.31 -3.81
C ALA A 433 -20.80 -12.59 -3.03
N LEU A 434 -19.79 -13.12 -2.32
CA LEU A 434 -19.92 -14.33 -1.49
C LEU A 434 -20.93 -14.16 -0.34
N ALA A 435 -21.00 -12.97 0.26
CA ALA A 435 -21.94 -12.68 1.34
C ALA A 435 -23.40 -12.61 0.86
N THR A 436 -23.63 -12.13 -0.37
CA THR A 436 -24.98 -11.94 -0.92
C THR A 436 -25.53 -13.16 -1.68
N ALA A 437 -24.84 -14.31 -1.54
CA ALA A 437 -25.26 -15.63 -2.04
C ALA A 437 -25.57 -15.66 -3.56
N PRO A 438 -24.53 -15.67 -4.43
CA PRO A 438 -24.74 -15.76 -5.88
C PRO A 438 -25.27 -17.15 -6.24
N SER A 439 -25.61 -17.37 -7.52
CA SER A 439 -26.02 -18.71 -7.99
C SER A 439 -24.99 -19.77 -7.56
N ARG A 440 -25.45 -21.01 -7.30
CA ARG A 440 -24.57 -22.09 -6.80
C ARG A 440 -23.32 -22.27 -7.68
N ALA A 441 -23.48 -22.18 -9.00
CA ALA A 441 -22.38 -22.25 -9.96
C ALA A 441 -21.36 -21.11 -9.77
N ILE A 442 -21.81 -19.84 -9.75
CA ILE A 442 -20.91 -18.69 -9.55
C ILE A 442 -20.24 -18.76 -8.18
N ARG A 443 -20.97 -19.13 -7.12
CA ARG A 443 -20.42 -19.29 -5.78
C ARG A 443 -19.31 -20.33 -5.76
N PHE A 444 -19.54 -21.49 -6.38
CA PHE A 444 -18.56 -22.56 -6.49
C PHE A 444 -17.32 -22.08 -7.27
N SER A 445 -17.51 -21.43 -8.43
CA SER A 445 -16.40 -20.89 -9.22
C SER A 445 -15.57 -19.86 -8.46
N LEU A 446 -16.21 -18.92 -7.75
CA LEU A 446 -15.50 -17.95 -6.91
C LEU A 446 -14.68 -18.63 -5.81
N ILE A 447 -15.26 -19.62 -5.11
CA ILE A 447 -14.56 -20.38 -4.07
C ILE A 447 -13.40 -21.18 -4.66
N ALA A 448 -13.56 -21.77 -5.84
CA ALA A 448 -12.51 -22.52 -6.52
C ALA A 448 -11.33 -21.60 -6.88
N LEU A 449 -11.60 -20.45 -7.50
CA LEU A 449 -10.54 -19.47 -7.82
C LEU A 449 -9.81 -18.99 -6.57
N LEU A 450 -10.55 -18.64 -5.50
CA LEU A 450 -9.94 -18.18 -4.25
C LEU A 450 -9.14 -19.27 -3.55
N THR A 451 -9.59 -20.52 -3.60
CA THR A 451 -8.84 -21.65 -3.03
C THR A 451 -7.52 -21.88 -3.77
N ILE A 452 -7.53 -21.75 -5.10
CA ILE A 452 -6.30 -21.86 -5.90
C ILE A 452 -5.38 -20.67 -5.63
N GLY A 453 -5.91 -19.44 -5.61
CA GLY A 453 -5.12 -18.25 -5.30
C GLY A 453 -4.55 -18.27 -3.88
N ALA A 454 -5.25 -18.89 -2.93
CA ALA A 454 -4.77 -19.04 -1.55
C ALA A 454 -3.49 -19.89 -1.43
N LEU A 455 -3.12 -20.65 -2.46
CA LEU A 455 -1.96 -21.54 -2.43
C LEU A 455 -0.65 -20.77 -2.20
N HIS A 456 -0.43 -19.64 -2.87
CA HIS A 456 0.78 -18.83 -2.66
C HIS A 456 0.91 -18.29 -1.23
N PRO A 457 -0.05 -17.52 -0.69
CA PRO A 457 0.03 -17.01 0.68
C PRO A 457 0.06 -18.13 1.72
N ALA A 458 -0.59 -19.28 1.48
CA ALA A 458 -0.50 -20.44 2.37
C ALA A 458 0.93 -21.03 2.42
N THR A 459 1.58 -21.18 1.26
CA THR A 459 2.99 -21.62 1.19
C THR A 459 3.90 -20.64 1.90
N ARG A 460 3.71 -19.32 1.72
CA ARG A 460 4.48 -18.29 2.41
C ARG A 460 4.33 -18.36 3.93
N LEU A 461 3.10 -18.45 4.45
CA LEU A 461 2.88 -18.60 5.89
C LEU A 461 3.50 -19.87 6.44
N ARG A 462 3.38 -21.00 5.72
CA ARG A 462 4.02 -22.27 6.12
C ARG A 462 5.54 -22.10 6.22
N ILE A 463 6.18 -21.57 5.18
CA ILE A 463 7.64 -21.37 5.15
C ILE A 463 8.06 -20.44 6.29
N ASN A 464 7.38 -19.31 6.48
CA ASN A 464 7.71 -18.37 7.54
C ASN A 464 7.53 -18.99 8.93
N ALA A 465 6.46 -19.73 9.17
CA ALA A 465 6.23 -20.44 10.43
C ALA A 465 7.30 -21.49 10.69
N LEU A 466 7.70 -22.27 9.68
CA LEU A 466 8.79 -23.26 9.80
C LEU A 466 10.13 -22.58 10.07
N THR A 467 10.42 -21.46 9.42
CA THR A 467 11.65 -20.68 9.66
C THR A 467 11.68 -20.12 11.08
N VAL A 468 10.56 -19.58 11.58
CA VAL A 468 10.43 -19.13 12.97
C VAL A 468 10.62 -20.28 13.95
N ALA A 469 10.00 -21.44 13.68
CA ALA A 469 10.14 -22.62 14.53
C ALA A 469 11.58 -23.14 14.58
N ARG A 470 12.27 -23.21 13.43
CA ARG A 470 13.69 -23.60 13.35
C ARG A 470 14.61 -22.59 14.04
N ARG A 471 14.30 -21.30 13.93
CA ARG A 471 15.03 -20.23 14.60
C ARG A 471 14.82 -20.24 16.13
N GLY A 472 13.71 -20.81 16.62
CA GLY A 472 13.39 -20.84 18.05
C GLY A 472 12.87 -19.52 18.63
N SER A 473 12.68 -18.48 17.80
CA SER A 473 12.13 -17.19 18.23
C SER A 473 11.29 -16.54 17.13
N VAL A 474 10.12 -16.03 17.51
CA VAL A 474 9.29 -15.18 16.64
C VAL A 474 9.88 -13.78 16.49
N PHE A 475 10.66 -13.30 17.47
CA PHE A 475 11.21 -11.95 17.49
C PHE A 475 12.73 -11.98 17.34
N GLN A 476 13.23 -11.31 16.31
CA GLN A 476 14.65 -11.13 16.06
C GLN A 476 14.87 -9.73 15.48
N LEU A 477 15.52 -8.86 16.25
CA LEU A 477 15.87 -7.53 15.78
C LEU A 477 17.03 -7.62 14.78
N SER A 478 16.84 -6.95 13.65
CA SER A 478 17.91 -6.71 12.70
C SER A 478 18.90 -5.69 13.28
N PRO A 479 20.19 -5.81 12.93
CA PRO A 479 21.20 -4.84 13.34
C PRO A 479 20.82 -3.44 12.83
N VAL A 480 21.24 -2.42 13.58
CA VAL A 480 21.12 -1.03 13.16
C VAL A 480 22.08 -0.82 12.00
N VAL A 481 21.54 -0.52 10.82
CA VAL A 481 22.31 -0.25 9.60
C VAL A 481 21.76 1.05 9.01
N SER A 482 22.63 1.92 8.50
CA SER A 482 22.27 3.16 7.80
C SER A 482 22.09 2.95 6.30
N LEU A 483 21.49 3.93 5.61
CA LEU A 483 21.36 3.86 4.14
C LEU A 483 22.71 3.78 3.41
N PHE A 484 23.75 4.41 3.96
CA PHE A 484 25.09 4.44 3.36
C PHE A 484 25.82 3.11 3.53
N GLU A 485 25.76 2.50 4.71
CA GLU A 485 26.30 1.15 4.93
C GLU A 485 25.59 0.13 4.05
N MET A 486 24.29 0.29 3.82
CA MET A 486 23.55 -0.58 2.92
C MET A 486 24.00 -0.39 1.46
N GLN A 487 24.19 0.86 1.01
CA GLN A 487 24.73 1.15 -0.32
C GLN A 487 26.08 0.46 -0.55
N LEU A 488 27.00 0.54 0.41
CA LEU A 488 28.30 -0.13 0.28
C LEU A 488 28.19 -1.64 0.08
N LYS A 489 27.15 -2.27 0.64
CA LYS A 489 26.91 -3.72 0.50
C LYS A 489 26.32 -4.13 -0.84
N VAL A 490 25.55 -3.25 -1.50
CA VAL A 490 24.76 -3.63 -2.70
C VAL A 490 25.07 -2.82 -3.96
N ARG A 491 25.96 -1.81 -3.87
CA ARG A 491 26.22 -0.84 -4.95
C ARG A 491 26.56 -1.47 -6.30
N ASP A 492 27.22 -2.63 -6.32
CA ASP A 492 27.67 -3.28 -7.56
C ASP A 492 26.50 -3.80 -8.41
N HIS A 493 25.36 -4.05 -7.79
CA HIS A 493 24.19 -4.65 -8.45
C HIS A 493 22.97 -3.72 -8.42
N TRP A 494 22.93 -2.75 -7.50
CA TRP A 494 21.76 -1.93 -7.26
C TRP A 494 22.13 -0.51 -6.78
N PRO A 495 21.67 0.57 -7.47
CA PRO A 495 21.90 1.95 -7.06
C PRO A 495 20.97 2.34 -5.90
N TYR A 496 21.26 1.80 -4.72
CA TYR A 496 20.34 1.73 -3.59
C TYR A 496 20.11 3.10 -2.95
N LEU A 497 21.19 3.78 -2.58
CA LEU A 497 21.13 5.10 -1.95
C LEU A 497 20.44 6.13 -2.85
N TYR A 498 20.74 6.08 -4.16
CA TYR A 498 20.22 7.01 -5.15
C TYR A 498 18.69 7.08 -5.14
N GLN A 499 17.97 6.00 -4.82
CA GLN A 499 16.50 6.00 -4.76
C GLN A 499 15.90 6.91 -3.67
N TYR A 500 16.67 7.24 -2.63
CA TYR A 500 16.14 7.78 -1.38
C TYR A 500 16.70 9.14 -0.99
N ILE A 501 17.56 9.73 -1.82
CA ILE A 501 18.25 10.98 -1.50
C ILE A 501 18.00 12.07 -2.55
N CYS A 502 18.17 13.31 -2.14
CA CYS A 502 18.17 14.48 -3.01
C CYS A 502 19.25 15.49 -2.57
N PRO A 503 19.57 16.50 -3.39
CA PRO A 503 20.44 17.59 -2.99
C PRO A 503 19.77 18.48 -1.94
N LEU A 504 20.52 18.92 -0.93
CA LEU A 504 19.99 19.80 0.12
C LEU A 504 19.71 21.23 -0.39
N ASP A 505 20.27 21.61 -1.54
CA ASP A 505 20.00 22.87 -2.24
C ASP A 505 18.80 22.81 -3.21
N SER A 506 18.06 21.70 -3.22
CA SER A 506 16.82 21.59 -3.98
C SER A 506 15.76 22.60 -3.49
N PHE A 507 14.82 22.97 -4.38
CA PHE A 507 13.81 24.00 -4.09
C PHE A 507 13.08 23.79 -2.76
N PHE A 508 12.66 22.56 -2.47
CA PHE A 508 11.96 22.23 -1.23
C PHE A 508 12.81 22.56 0.01
N PHE A 509 14.06 22.11 0.04
CA PHE A 509 14.92 22.29 1.21
C PHE A 509 15.37 23.74 1.40
N ASN A 510 15.55 24.49 0.31
CA ASN A 510 15.91 25.91 0.37
C ASN A 510 14.76 26.83 0.82
N HIS A 511 13.51 26.51 0.47
CA HIS A 511 12.39 27.46 0.62
C HIS A 511 11.27 26.98 1.55
N MET A 512 11.04 25.68 1.64
CA MET A 512 9.87 25.13 2.34
C MET A 512 10.24 24.32 3.58
N ALA A 513 11.43 23.70 3.60
CA ALA A 513 11.90 22.95 4.74
C ALA A 513 12.41 23.86 5.85
N ARG A 514 12.39 23.36 7.08
CA ARG A 514 13.20 23.96 8.15
C ARG A 514 14.68 23.69 7.90
N GLN A 515 15.53 24.47 8.55
CA GLN A 515 16.98 24.29 8.48
C GLN A 515 17.36 22.85 8.88
N ALA A 516 17.94 22.12 7.92
CA ALA A 516 18.47 20.79 8.17
C ALA A 516 19.83 20.89 8.88
N ILE A 517 20.15 19.88 9.69
CA ILE A 517 21.46 19.73 10.34
C ILE A 517 22.11 18.49 9.73
N PRO A 518 22.97 18.63 8.71
CA PRO A 518 23.63 17.50 8.06
C PRO A 518 24.57 16.79 9.03
N ILE A 519 24.44 15.47 9.12
CA ILE A 519 25.33 14.61 9.91
C ILE A 519 26.37 13.96 8.98
N ASP A 520 27.63 13.94 9.40
CA ASP A 520 28.73 13.37 8.62
C ASP A 520 28.51 11.87 8.36
N ARG A 521 28.66 11.47 7.09
CA ARG A 521 28.48 10.08 6.65
C ARG A 521 29.64 9.50 5.86
N ASP A 522 30.61 10.32 5.50
CA ASP A 522 31.85 9.80 4.94
C ASP A 522 32.65 9.05 6.04
N PRO A 523 33.34 7.96 5.67
CA PRO A 523 34.19 7.20 6.58
C PRO A 523 35.43 7.96 7.07
#